data_AF-A0A1U7XAQ9-F1
#
_entry.id   AF-A0A1U7XAQ9-F1
#
_cell.length_a   1.000
_cell.length_b   1.000
_cell.length_c   1.000
_cell.angle_alpha   90.00
_cell.angle_beta   90.00
_cell.angle_gamma   90.00
#
_symmetry.space_group_name_H-M   'P 1'
#
loop_
_entity.id
_entity.type
_entity.pdbx_description
1 polymer ?
#
loop_
_entity_poly.entity_id
_entity_poly.type
_entity_poly.pdbx_seq_one_letter_code
_entity_poly.pdbx_strand_id
1 'polypeptide(L)'
;LCILATGALGGRFDHEMGNINVICRFPSMPIILLSDDCLIQLLPSTHHHKIHIQSSVEGPHCGLIPIGTAGGRTTTTGLKWNLGEQLHLTLFLLTFNMVV
;
A
#
# COMPACT_ATOMS: atom_id res chain seq x y z
N LEU A 1 -7.00 16.80 1.10
CA LEU A 1 -8.16 15.90 1.28
C LEU A 1 -7.65 14.47 1.29
N CYS A 2 -8.10 13.62 2.22
CA CYS A 2 -7.80 12.19 2.27
C CYS A 2 -9.11 11.41 2.29
N ILE A 3 -9.18 10.32 1.54
CA ILE A 3 -10.38 9.47 1.44
C ILE A 3 -10.07 8.15 2.15
N LEU A 4 -10.90 7.81 3.13
CA LEU A 4 -10.88 6.51 3.80
C LEU A 4 -12.08 5.69 3.33
N ALA A 5 -11.83 4.54 2.73
CA ALA A 5 -12.87 3.61 2.29
C ALA A 5 -12.88 2.38 3.23
N THR A 6 -13.92 2.24 4.03
CA THR A 6 -14.12 1.09 4.94
C THR A 6 -14.91 -0.04 4.26
N GLY A 7 -14.68 -1.28 4.68
CA GLY A 7 -15.32 -2.45 4.06
C GLY A 7 -14.86 -2.72 2.63
N ALA A 8 -13.71 -2.16 2.25
CA ALA A 8 -13.17 -2.26 0.89
C ALA A 8 -12.42 -3.59 0.63
N LEU A 9 -12.17 -4.38 1.68
CA LEU A 9 -11.38 -5.61 1.69
C LEU A 9 -12.07 -6.65 2.60
N GLY A 10 -11.80 -7.95 2.38
CA GLY A 10 -12.37 -9.08 3.13
C GLY A 10 -13.60 -9.72 2.49
N GLY A 11 -13.84 -9.46 1.20
CA GLY A 11 -15.06 -9.87 0.49
C GLY A 11 -14.78 -10.64 -0.79
N ARG A 12 -15.59 -10.36 -1.82
CA ARG A 12 -15.36 -10.92 -3.16
C ARG A 12 -14.07 -10.38 -3.76
N PHE A 13 -13.16 -11.27 -4.14
CA PHE A 13 -11.87 -10.94 -4.71
C PHE A 13 -11.93 -9.95 -5.88
N ASP A 14 -12.90 -10.09 -6.78
CA ASP A 14 -13.06 -9.19 -7.94
C ASP A 14 -13.44 -7.75 -7.54
N HIS A 15 -14.20 -7.59 -6.44
CA HIS A 15 -14.50 -6.26 -5.89
C HIS A 15 -13.26 -5.62 -5.28
N GLU A 16 -12.43 -6.39 -4.57
CA GLU A 16 -11.18 -5.90 -4.00
C GLU A 16 -10.20 -5.46 -5.09
N MET A 17 -10.06 -6.25 -6.16
CA MET A 17 -9.26 -5.86 -7.33
C MET A 17 -9.85 -4.62 -8.01
N GLY A 18 -11.17 -4.48 -8.03
CA GLY A 18 -11.84 -3.26 -8.47
C GLY A 18 -11.42 -2.03 -7.66
N ASN A 19 -11.43 -2.14 -6.32
CA ASN A 19 -11.00 -1.08 -5.41
C ASN A 19 -9.52 -0.72 -5.59
N ILE A 20 -8.66 -1.73 -5.76
CA ILE A 20 -7.23 -1.54 -6.07
C ILE A 20 -7.06 -0.79 -7.41
N ASN A 21 -7.79 -1.17 -8.45
CA ASN A 21 -7.74 -0.47 -9.74
C ASN A 21 -8.20 1.00 -9.62
N VAL A 22 -9.18 1.30 -8.75
CA VAL A 22 -9.58 2.69 -8.49
C VAL A 22 -8.43 3.49 -7.90
N ILE A 23 -7.80 3.02 -6.82
CA ILE A 23 -6.69 3.78 -6.22
C ILE A 23 -5.54 3.98 -7.20
N CYS A 24 -5.21 2.98 -8.03
CA CYS A 24 -4.17 3.09 -9.07
C CYS A 24 -4.48 4.14 -10.15
N ARG A 25 -5.76 4.43 -10.43
CA ARG A 25 -6.17 5.47 -11.40
C ARG A 25 -6.09 6.89 -10.84
N PHE A 26 -6.01 7.05 -9.53
CA PHE A 26 -5.96 8.34 -8.85
C PHE A 26 -4.71 8.49 -7.97
N PRO A 27 -3.48 8.38 -8.54
CA PRO A 27 -2.25 8.34 -7.75
C PRO A 27 -1.95 9.63 -6.97
N SER A 28 -2.53 10.76 -7.37
CA SER A 28 -2.37 12.03 -6.67
C SER A 28 -3.37 12.22 -5.52
N MET A 29 -4.36 11.33 -5.38
CA MET A 29 -5.34 11.36 -4.31
C MET A 29 -4.94 10.34 -3.23
N PRO A 30 -4.76 10.75 -1.96
CA PRO A 30 -4.48 9.82 -0.88
C PRO A 30 -5.76 9.09 -0.50
N ILE A 31 -5.92 7.88 -1.06
CA ILE A 31 -7.01 6.96 -0.79
C ILE A 31 -6.45 5.78 0.02
N ILE A 32 -7.10 5.49 1.14
CA ILE A 32 -6.75 4.38 2.04
C ILE A 32 -7.94 3.41 2.05
N LEU A 33 -7.67 2.16 1.70
CA LEU A 33 -8.63 1.06 1.84
C LEU A 33 -8.42 0.42 3.20
N LEU A 34 -9.48 0.35 4.00
CA LEU A 34 -9.45 -0.17 5.37
C LEU A 34 -10.48 -1.28 5.54
N SER A 35 -10.05 -2.38 6.14
CA SER A 35 -10.90 -3.40 6.75
C SER A 35 -10.46 -3.64 8.19
N ASP A 36 -11.14 -4.57 8.86
CA ASP A 36 -10.84 -4.94 10.24
C ASP A 36 -9.42 -5.51 10.38
N ASP A 37 -8.94 -6.21 9.35
CA ASP A 37 -7.64 -6.89 9.38
C ASP A 37 -6.54 -6.17 8.59
N CYS A 38 -6.88 -5.26 7.67
CA CYS A 38 -5.92 -4.78 6.68
C CYS A 38 -6.08 -3.30 6.31
N LEU A 39 -4.96 -2.61 6.13
CA LEU A 39 -4.86 -1.29 5.51
C LEU A 39 -4.10 -1.40 4.20
N ILE A 40 -4.64 -0.83 3.13
CA ILE A 40 -3.96 -0.73 1.83
C ILE A 40 -3.90 0.72 1.37
N GLN A 41 -2.70 1.17 1.01
CA GLN A 41 -2.48 2.49 0.41
C GLN A 41 -1.56 2.40 -0.81
N LEU A 42 -1.81 3.27 -1.79
CA LEU A 42 -0.94 3.45 -2.93
C LEU A 42 0.26 4.36 -2.60
N LEU A 43 1.46 3.94 -2.99
CA LEU A 43 2.68 4.75 -2.93
C LEU A 43 3.18 5.11 -4.34
N PRO A 44 2.88 6.32 -4.84
CA PRO A 44 3.42 6.81 -6.11
C PRO A 44 4.94 6.95 -6.08
N SER A 45 5.64 6.50 -7.12
CA SER A 45 7.10 6.66 -7.26
C SER A 45 7.58 8.09 -7.48
N THR A 46 6.67 9.05 -7.63
CA THR A 46 7.01 10.46 -7.88
C THR A 46 7.72 11.14 -6.72
N HIS A 47 7.61 10.60 -5.50
CA HIS A 47 8.19 11.19 -4.29
C HIS A 47 8.63 10.13 -3.28
N HIS A 48 9.47 10.54 -2.32
CA HIS A 48 9.91 9.70 -1.21
C HIS A 48 8.82 9.61 -0.12
N HIS A 49 8.54 8.41 0.37
CA HIS A 49 7.53 8.15 1.39
C HIS A 49 8.18 7.90 2.76
N LYS A 50 7.69 8.58 3.79
CA LYS A 50 8.05 8.29 5.18
C LYS A 50 6.81 7.87 5.95
N ILE A 51 6.81 6.61 6.38
CA ILE A 51 5.65 5.99 7.01
C ILE A 51 5.98 5.80 8.48
N HIS A 52 5.08 6.27 9.34
CA HIS A 52 5.22 6.17 10.79
C HIS A 52 4.31 5.07 11.26
N ILE A 53 4.90 4.00 11.79
CA ILE A 53 4.17 2.82 12.25
C ILE A 53 3.62 3.08 13.65
N GLN A 54 2.32 2.88 13.82
CA GLN A 54 1.67 2.90 15.13
C GLN A 54 1.44 1.46 15.59
N SER A 55 2.46 0.87 16.24
CA SER A 55 2.43 -0.53 16.67
C SER A 55 1.34 -0.89 17.70
N SER A 56 0.63 0.10 18.25
CA SER A 56 -0.57 -0.11 19.08
C SER A 56 -1.83 -0.41 18.27
N VAL A 57 -1.81 -0.16 16.96
CA VAL A 57 -2.94 -0.32 16.03
C VAL A 57 -2.57 -1.25 14.87
N GLU A 58 -1.36 -1.10 14.34
CA GLU A 58 -0.84 -1.89 13.23
C GLU A 58 -0.15 -3.16 13.75
N GLY A 59 -0.52 -4.29 13.15
CA GLY A 59 0.08 -5.59 13.39
C GLY A 59 1.51 -5.68 12.86
N PRO A 60 2.22 -6.79 13.16
CA PRO A 60 3.65 -6.92 12.89
C PRO A 60 4.01 -7.11 11.42
N HIS A 61 3.01 -7.29 10.55
CA HIS A 61 3.21 -7.65 9.16
C HIS A 61 2.86 -6.49 8.23
N CYS A 62 3.75 -6.22 7.28
CA CYS A 62 3.49 -5.33 6.17
C CYS A 62 4.02 -5.91 4.86
N GLY A 63 3.45 -5.47 3.73
CA GLY A 63 3.83 -5.91 2.40
C GLY A 63 3.96 -4.75 1.42
N LEU A 64 4.83 -4.92 0.42
CA LEU A 64 4.96 -4.03 -0.74
C LEU A 64 4.64 -4.84 -1.99
N ILE A 65 3.54 -4.51 -2.67
CA ILE A 65 3.10 -5.21 -3.88
C ILE A 65 3.35 -4.32 -5.09
N PRO A 66 4.17 -4.77 -6.06
CA PRO A 66 4.28 -4.10 -7.35
C PRO A 66 2.95 -4.00 -8.06
N ILE A 67 2.56 -2.81 -8.50
CA ILE A 67 1.49 -2.65 -9.49
C ILE A 67 1.96 -1.76 -10.64
N GLY A 68 1.59 -2.13 -11.87
CA GLY A 68 1.96 -1.38 -13.08
C GLY A 68 3.28 -1.83 -13.70
N THR A 69 3.81 -1.00 -14.61
CA THR A 69 4.97 -1.34 -15.44
C THR A 69 6.29 -1.17 -14.70
N ALA A 70 7.26 -2.00 -15.06
CA ALA A 70 8.63 -1.90 -14.56
C ALA A 70 9.31 -0.63 -15.08
N GLY A 71 9.93 0.16 -14.20
CA GLY A 71 10.60 1.39 -14.65
C GLY A 71 11.33 2.18 -13.55
N GLY A 72 10.83 2.21 -12.32
CA GLY A 72 11.40 3.01 -11.23
C GLY A 72 12.28 2.22 -10.26
N ARG A 73 13.41 2.77 -9.81
CA ARG A 73 14.22 2.15 -8.74
C ARG A 73 13.55 2.36 -7.37
N THR A 74 13.44 1.30 -6.59
CA THR A 74 12.87 1.35 -5.23
C THR A 74 13.91 1.03 -4.18
N THR A 75 13.96 1.83 -3.12
CA THR A 75 14.76 1.54 -1.93
C THR A 75 13.87 1.68 -0.71
N THR A 76 14.08 0.83 0.28
CA THR A 76 13.35 0.91 1.56
C THR A 76 14.32 0.86 2.72
N THR A 77 13.92 1.43 3.85
CA THR A 77 14.62 1.31 5.13
C THR A 77 13.61 1.01 6.22
N GLY A 78 14.04 0.37 7.31
CA GLY A 78 13.18 0.05 8.45
C GLY A 78 12.32 -1.21 8.31
N LEU A 79 12.26 -1.84 7.13
CA LEU A 79 11.63 -3.16 6.97
C LEU A 79 12.57 -4.26 7.42
N LYS A 80 12.00 -5.40 7.87
CA LYS A 80 12.77 -6.62 8.15
C LYS A 80 13.53 -7.11 6.90
N TRP A 81 12.91 -6.96 5.73
CA TRP A 81 13.52 -7.23 4.43
C TRP A 81 13.46 -5.97 3.58
N ASN A 82 14.55 -5.20 3.58
CA ASN A 82 14.63 -3.98 2.79
C ASN A 82 14.94 -4.29 1.31
N LEU A 83 14.36 -3.49 0.42
CA LEU A 83 14.65 -3.54 -1.01
C LEU A 83 15.88 -2.65 -1.30
N GLY A 84 16.88 -3.21 -1.98
CA GLY A 84 18.00 -2.49 -2.57
C GLY A 84 17.73 -2.02 -4.00
N GLU A 85 18.65 -1.28 -4.61
CA GLU A 85 18.51 -0.53 -5.88
C GLU A 85 18.11 -1.33 -7.14
N GLN A 86 17.76 -2.61 -7.04
CA GLN A 86 17.51 -3.51 -8.17
C GLN A 86 16.04 -3.79 -8.45
N LEU A 87 15.10 -3.34 -7.62
CA LEU A 87 13.68 -3.53 -7.90
C LEU A 87 13.13 -2.38 -8.75
N HIS A 88 12.85 -2.68 -10.03
CA HIS A 88 12.36 -1.74 -11.05
C HIS A 88 10.83 -1.72 -11.10
N LEU A 89 10.15 -0.93 -10.28
CA LEU A 89 8.68 -0.86 -10.20
C LEU A 89 8.20 0.57 -9.99
N THR A 90 7.06 0.91 -10.61
CA THR A 90 6.56 2.29 -10.68
C THR A 90 5.55 2.63 -9.58
N LEU A 91 4.95 1.62 -8.94
CA LEU A 91 3.89 1.79 -7.94
C LEU A 91 3.93 0.64 -6.93
N PHE A 92 3.74 0.97 -5.65
CA PHE A 92 3.57 -0.03 -4.61
C PHE A 92 2.20 0.09 -3.95
N LEU A 93 1.53 -1.03 -3.74
CA LEU A 93 0.57 -1.13 -2.66
C LEU A 93 1.31 -1.47 -1.40
N LEU A 94 1.11 -0.67 -0.37
CA LEU A 94 1.58 -0.98 0.94
C LEU A 94 0.43 -1.56 1.75
N THR A 95 0.61 -2.77 2.25
CA THR A 95 -0.36 -3.47 3.07
C THR A 95 0.13 -3.54 4.50
N PHE A 96 -0.73 -3.25 5.48
CA PHE A 96 -0.49 -3.53 6.90
C PHE A 96 -1.55 -4.47 7.42
N ASN A 97 -1.16 -5.45 8.23
CA ASN A 97 -2.13 -6.14 9.08
C ASN A 97 -2.50 -5.22 10.25
N MET A 98 -3.71 -5.31 10.78
CA MET A 98 -4.11 -4.62 12.00
C MET A 98 -3.96 -5.51 13.25
N VAL A 99 -3.88 -4.90 14.42
CA VAL A 99 -4.03 -5.57 15.71
C VAL A 99 -5.53 -5.70 15.98
N VAL A 100 -6.01 -6.94 16.08
CA VAL A 100 -7.40 -7.28 16.43
C VAL A 100 -7.55 -7.50 17.93
#